data_AF-A0A1Y5ET51-F1
#
_entry.id   AF-A0A1Y5ET51-F1
#
_cell.length_a   1.000
_cell.length_b   1.000
_cell.length_c   1.000
_cell.angle_alpha   90.00
_cell.angle_beta   90.00
_cell.angle_gamma   90.00
#
_symmetry.space_group_name_H-M   'P 1'
#
loop_
_entity.id
_entity.type
_entity.pdbx_description
1 polymer ?
#
loop_
_entity_poly.entity_id
_entity_poly.type
_entity_poly.pdbx_seq_one_letter_code
_entity_poly.pdbx_strand_id
1 'polypeptide(L)'
;MDSKIQLTKEDLRKNKPTRDEYLTKPKIPLIVVLDNVTNSYNIGAFIRLADAFSIEKVIVCGALTISDKKMKKASRNEAKWVCVEYSDNTTSSLQTLLDDGHTIYSVELCHESVDYTTVAYPSKCVLVLGNERKGVSEAALKLSHQQIHIPMFGMGNSLNVSTAGAIVLAECANQIRKQPKA
;
A
#
# COMPACT_ATOMS: atom_id res chain seq x y z
N MET A 1 -39.47 0.78 12.22
CA MET A 1 -38.54 0.61 11.08
C MET A 1 -37.25 1.30 11.47
N ASP A 2 -36.15 0.56 11.50
CA ASP A 2 -34.85 1.12 11.92
C ASP A 2 -34.46 2.26 10.95
N SER A 3 -34.43 3.48 11.47
CA SER A 3 -34.61 4.72 10.71
C SER A 3 -33.30 5.40 10.28
N LYS A 4 -32.18 4.65 10.22
CA LYS A 4 -30.87 5.22 9.85
C LYS A 4 -30.22 4.45 8.71
N ILE A 5 -29.92 5.16 7.63
CA ILE A 5 -29.18 4.66 6.46
C ILE A 5 -27.71 4.35 6.82
N GLN A 6 -27.10 5.17 7.69
CA GLN A 6 -25.72 4.98 8.12
C GLN A 6 -25.63 4.03 9.32
N LEU A 7 -24.73 3.05 9.23
CA LEU A 7 -24.40 2.15 10.32
C LEU A 7 -23.93 2.92 11.57
N THR A 8 -24.40 2.48 12.74
CA THR A 8 -23.91 3.04 14.01
C THR A 8 -22.48 2.57 14.30
N LYS A 9 -21.82 3.17 15.30
CA LYS A 9 -20.51 2.69 15.77
C LYS A 9 -20.58 1.24 16.25
N GLU A 10 -21.67 0.84 16.89
CA GLU A 10 -21.88 -0.52 17.36
C GLU A 10 -22.02 -1.49 16.18
N ASP A 11 -22.79 -1.12 15.16
CA ASP A 11 -22.93 -1.93 13.95
C ASP A 11 -21.60 -2.12 13.22
N LEU A 12 -20.81 -1.06 13.09
CA LEU A 12 -19.47 -1.12 12.49
C LEU A 12 -18.49 -1.99 13.28
N ARG A 13 -18.77 -2.27 14.56
CA ARG A 13 -17.90 -3.07 15.43
C ARG A 13 -18.26 -4.55 15.45
N LYS A 14 -19.50 -4.93 15.13
CA LYS A 14 -19.98 -6.33 15.19
C LYS A 14 -19.08 -7.34 14.45
N ASN A 15 -18.56 -6.96 13.29
CA ASN A 15 -17.74 -7.85 12.44
C ASN A 15 -16.25 -7.46 12.41
N LYS A 16 -15.80 -6.56 13.28
CA LYS A 16 -14.39 -6.15 13.32
C LYS A 16 -13.62 -6.97 14.35
N PRO A 17 -12.39 -7.37 14.04
CA PRO A 17 -11.55 -8.05 15.02
C PRO A 17 -11.24 -7.12 16.20
N THR A 18 -11.01 -7.73 17.36
CA THR A 18 -10.32 -7.07 18.47
C THR A 18 -8.87 -6.75 18.07
N ARG A 19 -8.14 -6.00 18.91
CA ARG A 19 -6.74 -5.67 18.62
C ARG A 19 -5.86 -6.93 18.60
N ASP A 20 -6.06 -7.82 19.57
CA ASP A 20 -5.26 -9.04 19.70
C ASP A 20 -5.57 -10.03 18.56
N GLU A 21 -6.85 -10.12 18.17
CA GLU A 21 -7.26 -10.85 16.97
C GLU A 21 -6.68 -10.23 15.69
N TYR A 22 -6.66 -8.90 15.59
CA TYR A 22 -6.07 -8.23 14.43
C TYR A 22 -4.59 -8.52 14.33
N LEU A 23 -3.84 -8.56 15.44
CA LEU A 23 -2.41 -8.85 15.41
C LEU A 23 -2.12 -10.28 14.94
N THR A 24 -2.93 -11.25 15.36
CA THR A 24 -2.69 -12.69 15.12
C THR A 24 -3.36 -13.24 13.87
N LYS A 25 -4.40 -12.60 13.33
CA LYS A 25 -5.07 -13.08 12.12
C LYS A 25 -4.11 -13.09 10.91
N PRO A 26 -4.26 -14.05 9.98
CA PRO A 26 -3.59 -13.99 8.69
C PRO A 26 -3.91 -12.66 7.97
N LYS A 27 -2.88 -12.07 7.39
CA LYS A 27 -2.99 -10.87 6.54
C LYS A 27 -2.98 -11.28 5.07
N ILE A 28 -3.44 -10.37 4.22
CA ILE A 28 -3.25 -10.51 2.78
C ILE A 28 -1.75 -10.37 2.51
N PRO A 29 -1.10 -11.28 1.75
CA PRO A 29 0.32 -11.23 1.40
C PRO A 29 0.64 -10.12 0.37
N LEU A 30 0.20 -8.91 0.69
CA LEU A 30 0.39 -7.69 -0.06
C LEU A 30 1.24 -6.73 0.78
N ILE A 31 2.33 -6.27 0.21
CA ILE A 31 3.26 -5.32 0.82
C ILE A 31 3.25 -4.03 0.01
N VAL A 32 3.27 -2.90 0.71
CA VAL A 32 3.45 -1.59 0.09
C VAL A 32 4.84 -1.08 0.42
N VAL A 33 5.62 -0.73 -0.60
CA VAL A 33 6.93 -0.08 -0.45
C VAL A 33 6.80 1.38 -0.89
N LEU A 34 7.11 2.30 0.02
CA LEU A 34 7.11 3.73 -0.23
C LEU A 34 8.53 4.19 -0.53
N ASP A 35 8.87 4.30 -1.81
CA ASP A 35 10.17 4.74 -2.29
C ASP A 35 10.31 6.26 -2.13
N ASN A 36 10.98 6.69 -1.06
CA ASN A 36 11.27 8.09 -0.77
C ASN A 36 10.00 8.98 -0.72
N VAL A 37 8.87 8.45 -0.24
CA VAL A 37 7.67 9.27 0.03
C VAL A 37 7.94 10.15 1.25
N THR A 38 7.81 11.46 1.09
CA THR A 38 8.25 12.42 2.13
C THR A 38 7.10 13.06 2.91
N ASN A 39 5.88 13.02 2.38
CA ASN A 39 4.75 13.63 3.03
C ASN A 39 4.13 12.68 4.07
N SER A 40 4.15 13.09 5.33
CA SER A 40 3.55 12.34 6.45
C SER A 40 2.07 12.01 6.25
N TYR A 41 1.31 12.85 5.55
CA TYR A 41 -0.10 12.58 5.26
C TYR A 41 -0.26 11.42 4.28
N ASN A 42 0.60 11.34 3.25
CA ASN A 42 0.60 10.23 2.29
C ASN A 42 0.97 8.92 2.99
N ILE A 43 2.05 8.91 3.79
CA ILE A 43 2.45 7.71 4.55
C ILE A 43 1.37 7.30 5.55
N GLY A 44 0.78 8.27 6.27
CA GLY A 44 -0.35 8.02 7.17
C GLY A 44 -1.56 7.43 6.46
N ALA A 45 -1.84 7.85 5.22
CA ALA A 45 -2.89 7.27 4.39
C ALA A 45 -2.56 5.81 4.03
N PHE A 46 -1.33 5.48 3.66
CA PHE A 46 -0.91 4.10 3.41
C PHE A 46 -1.03 3.19 4.63
N ILE A 47 -0.69 3.68 5.81
CA ILE A 47 -0.88 2.91 7.06
C ILE A 47 -2.37 2.65 7.31
N ARG A 48 -3.24 3.62 7.03
CA ARG A 48 -4.70 3.45 7.15
C ARG A 48 -5.26 2.49 6.11
N LEU A 49 -4.72 2.48 4.88
CA LEU A 49 -5.05 1.49 3.87
C LEU A 49 -4.60 0.10 4.30
N ALA A 50 -3.41 -0.03 4.88
CA ALA A 50 -2.92 -1.31 5.37
C ALA A 50 -3.81 -1.91 6.47
N ASP A 51 -4.30 -1.09 7.41
CA ASP A 51 -5.33 -1.49 8.38
C ASP A 51 -6.64 -1.90 7.70
N ALA A 52 -7.18 -1.01 6.85
CA ALA A 52 -8.49 -1.19 6.23
C ALA A 52 -8.55 -2.44 5.34
N PHE A 53 -7.47 -2.72 4.61
CA PHE A 53 -7.37 -3.88 3.75
C PHE A 53 -6.75 -5.11 4.44
N SER A 54 -6.24 -4.97 5.66
CA SER A 54 -5.58 -6.04 6.42
C SER A 54 -4.44 -6.68 5.62
N ILE A 55 -3.58 -5.83 5.03
CA ILE A 55 -2.39 -6.24 4.29
C ILE A 55 -1.24 -6.58 5.23
N GLU A 56 -0.19 -7.19 4.71
CA GLU A 56 0.94 -7.70 5.51
C GLU A 56 1.71 -6.57 6.19
N LYS A 57 2.25 -5.64 5.41
CA LYS A 57 3.03 -4.51 5.95
C LYS A 57 3.20 -3.36 4.96
N VAL A 58 3.64 -2.23 5.52
CA VAL A 58 4.11 -1.06 4.78
C VAL A 58 5.59 -0.85 5.08
N ILE A 59 6.42 -0.74 4.06
CA ILE A 59 7.85 -0.43 4.18
C ILE A 59 8.06 1.01 3.72
N VAL A 60 8.53 1.86 4.63
CA VAL A 60 8.83 3.27 4.33
C VAL A 60 10.32 3.42 4.09
N CYS A 61 10.69 3.79 2.86
CA CYS A 61 12.08 3.88 2.46
C CYS A 61 12.57 5.33 2.32
N GLY A 62 13.87 5.53 2.62
CA GLY A 62 14.56 6.81 2.50
C GLY A 62 14.72 7.55 3.82
N ALA A 63 15.28 8.76 3.77
CA ALA A 63 15.60 9.52 4.97
C ALA A 63 14.33 9.87 5.77
N LEU A 64 14.15 9.20 6.92
CA LEU A 64 13.05 9.47 7.85
C LEU A 64 13.24 10.81 8.53
N THR A 65 12.69 11.83 7.90
CA THR A 65 12.62 13.20 8.44
C THR A 65 11.35 13.45 9.25
N ILE A 66 10.50 12.43 9.41
CA ILE A 66 9.17 12.56 9.99
C ILE A 66 9.17 11.99 11.40
N SER A 67 8.83 12.81 12.39
CA SER A 67 8.73 12.37 13.77
C SER A 67 7.60 11.36 13.99
N ASP A 68 7.79 10.44 14.92
CA ASP A 68 6.76 9.48 15.36
C ASP A 68 5.43 10.16 15.73
N LYS A 69 5.49 11.35 16.32
CA LYS A 69 4.29 12.12 16.69
C LYS A 69 3.50 12.53 15.45
N LYS A 70 4.19 12.98 14.39
CA LYS A 70 3.56 13.39 13.12
C LYS A 70 3.01 12.17 12.38
N MET A 71 3.74 11.06 12.41
CA MET A 71 3.29 9.77 11.88
C MET A 71 2.03 9.26 12.57
N LYS A 72 2.02 9.17 13.91
CA LYS A 72 0.84 8.74 14.70
C LYS A 72 -0.39 9.61 14.44
N LYS A 73 -0.20 10.93 14.28
CA LYS A 73 -1.28 11.86 13.96
C LYS A 73 -1.84 11.60 12.56
N ALA A 74 -0.98 11.39 11.57
CA ALA A 74 -1.40 11.13 10.20
C ALA A 74 -2.10 9.76 10.05
N SER A 75 -1.64 8.76 10.81
CA SER A 75 -2.15 7.40 10.75
C SER A 75 -3.35 7.13 11.68
N ARG A 76 -3.86 8.11 12.43
CA ARG A 76 -4.98 8.00 13.40
C ARG A 76 -4.87 6.92 14.51
N ASN A 77 -3.64 6.47 14.83
CA ASN A 77 -3.25 5.37 15.74
C ASN A 77 -3.11 3.97 15.12
N GLU A 78 -3.47 3.77 13.85
CA GLU A 78 -3.38 2.47 13.16
C GLU A 78 -1.94 1.92 13.11
N ALA A 79 -0.94 2.81 13.11
CA ALA A 79 0.48 2.47 13.24
C ALA A 79 0.86 1.72 14.52
N LYS A 80 -0.06 1.55 15.49
CA LYS A 80 0.15 0.73 16.69
C LYS A 80 0.02 -0.78 16.42
N TRP A 81 -0.64 -1.19 15.35
CA TRP A 81 -0.93 -2.60 15.06
C TRP A 81 -0.74 -2.99 13.59
N VAL A 82 -0.65 -2.02 12.67
CA VAL A 82 -0.12 -2.27 11.33
C VAL A 82 1.38 -2.48 11.43
N CYS A 83 1.88 -3.53 10.77
CA CYS A 83 3.32 -3.73 10.63
C CYS A 83 3.89 -2.65 9.70
N VAL A 84 4.72 -1.78 10.24
CA VAL A 84 5.43 -0.74 9.51
C VAL A 84 6.92 -0.96 9.68
N GLU A 85 7.62 -1.16 8.58
CA GLU A 85 9.07 -1.28 8.53
C GLU A 85 9.67 0.00 7.97
N TYR A 86 10.88 0.31 8.42
CA TYR A 86 11.64 1.48 7.98
C TYR A 86 12.96 1.00 7.39
N SER A 87 13.32 1.55 6.24
CA SER A 87 14.56 1.19 5.53
C SER A 87 15.22 2.44 4.96
N ASP A 88 16.54 2.54 5.07
CA ASP A 88 17.29 3.64 4.45
C ASP A 88 17.49 3.43 2.94
N ASN A 89 17.21 2.22 2.42
CA ASN A 89 17.47 1.85 1.04
C ASN A 89 16.34 1.03 0.42
N THR A 90 15.61 1.64 -0.52
CA THR A 90 14.53 0.98 -1.28
C THR A 90 15.01 -0.27 -2.00
N THR A 91 16.14 -0.20 -2.73
CA THR A 91 16.63 -1.32 -3.54
C THR A 91 17.01 -2.53 -2.71
N SER A 92 17.60 -2.34 -1.53
CA SER A 92 17.91 -3.42 -0.60
C SER A 92 16.64 -4.10 -0.10
N SER A 93 15.61 -3.33 0.27
CA SER A 93 14.32 -3.88 0.68
C SER A 93 13.64 -4.65 -0.45
N LEU A 94 13.66 -4.13 -1.68
CA LEU A 94 13.11 -4.83 -2.84
C LEU A 94 13.87 -6.13 -3.13
N GLN A 95 15.21 -6.12 -3.04
CA GLN A 95 16.01 -7.34 -3.26
C GLN A 95 15.66 -8.44 -2.26
N THR A 96 15.51 -8.12 -0.97
CA THR A 96 15.07 -9.09 0.03
C THR A 96 13.69 -9.67 -0.30
N LEU A 97 12.76 -8.83 -0.76
CA LEU A 97 11.42 -9.30 -1.15
C LEU A 97 11.47 -10.20 -2.40
N LEU A 98 12.33 -9.89 -3.37
CA LEU A 98 12.59 -10.76 -4.53
C LEU A 98 13.11 -12.13 -4.09
N ASP A 99 14.11 -12.14 -3.21
CA ASP A 99 14.73 -13.37 -2.69
C ASP A 99 13.70 -14.22 -1.92
N ASP A 100 12.71 -13.58 -1.27
CA ASP A 100 11.58 -14.22 -0.58
C ASP A 100 10.43 -14.67 -1.53
N GLY A 101 10.60 -14.48 -2.84
CA GLY A 101 9.67 -14.91 -3.88
C GLY A 101 8.47 -13.98 -4.09
N HIS A 102 8.60 -12.69 -3.79
CA HIS A 102 7.56 -11.72 -4.10
C HIS A 102 7.63 -11.22 -5.53
N THR A 103 6.47 -10.94 -6.12
CA THR A 103 6.37 -10.24 -7.40
C THR A 103 6.16 -8.76 -7.16
N ILE A 104 6.99 -7.95 -7.82
CA ILE A 104 7.10 -6.50 -7.58
C ILE A 104 6.47 -5.73 -8.74
N TYR A 105 5.53 -4.84 -8.41
CA TYR A 105 4.88 -3.92 -9.32
C TYR A 105 5.14 -2.48 -8.90
N SER A 106 5.72 -1.68 -9.78
CA SER A 106 5.82 -0.22 -9.56
C SER A 106 4.60 0.48 -10.11
N VAL A 107 3.91 1.28 -9.30
CA VAL A 107 2.83 2.15 -9.80
C VAL A 107 3.45 3.45 -10.29
N GLU A 108 3.74 3.49 -11.59
CA GLU A 108 4.42 4.59 -12.24
C GLU A 108 4.05 4.69 -13.73
N LEU A 109 4.05 5.91 -14.26
CA LEU A 109 3.89 6.19 -15.67
C LEU A 109 5.25 6.00 -16.37
N CYS A 110 5.45 4.84 -17.00
CA CYS A 110 6.65 4.51 -17.76
C CYS A 110 6.28 4.22 -19.21
N HIS A 111 7.26 4.25 -20.12
CA HIS A 111 7.03 3.94 -21.54
C HIS A 111 6.38 2.58 -21.76
N GLU A 112 6.78 1.58 -20.98
CA GLU A 112 6.31 0.20 -21.08
C GLU A 112 5.31 -0.17 -19.96
N SER A 113 4.78 0.81 -19.21
CA SER A 113 3.84 0.47 -18.14
C SER A 113 2.47 0.07 -18.69
N VAL A 114 1.84 -0.91 -18.05
CA VAL A 114 0.52 -1.42 -18.48
C VAL A 114 -0.59 -0.89 -17.56
N ASP A 115 -1.83 -0.94 -18.03
CA ASP A 115 -2.99 -0.60 -17.20
C ASP A 115 -3.08 -1.56 -15.99
N TYR A 116 -3.13 -1.00 -14.79
CA TYR A 116 -3.20 -1.74 -13.52
C TYR A 116 -4.35 -2.75 -13.43
N THR A 117 -5.44 -2.55 -14.18
CA THR A 117 -6.61 -3.45 -14.20
C THR A 117 -6.41 -4.70 -15.06
N THR A 118 -5.42 -4.69 -15.95
CA THR A 118 -5.12 -5.82 -16.85
C THR A 118 -4.20 -6.86 -16.23
N VAL A 119 -3.65 -6.56 -15.06
CA VAL A 119 -2.70 -7.40 -14.35
C VAL A 119 -3.43 -8.41 -13.48
N ALA A 120 -2.98 -9.67 -13.57
CA ALA A 120 -3.33 -10.71 -12.61
C ALA A 120 -2.32 -10.70 -11.46
N TYR A 121 -2.67 -10.10 -10.33
CA TYR A 121 -1.75 -9.98 -9.19
C TYR A 121 -1.58 -11.34 -8.48
N PRO A 122 -0.36 -11.81 -8.23
CA PRO A 122 -0.12 -13.07 -7.52
C PRO A 122 -0.35 -12.92 -6.02
N SER A 123 -0.33 -14.04 -5.29
CA SER A 123 -0.53 -14.03 -3.84
C SER A 123 0.51 -13.15 -3.12
N LYS A 124 1.81 -13.38 -3.34
CA LYS A 124 2.91 -12.56 -2.79
C LYS A 124 3.19 -11.34 -3.68
N CYS A 125 2.49 -10.24 -3.41
CA CYS A 125 2.55 -9.04 -4.24
C CYS A 125 3.17 -7.85 -3.49
N VAL A 126 4.00 -7.07 -4.18
CA VAL A 126 4.60 -5.84 -3.67
C VAL A 126 4.20 -4.69 -4.60
N LEU A 127 3.63 -3.62 -4.02
CA LEU A 127 3.37 -2.38 -4.73
C LEU A 127 4.39 -1.32 -4.34
N VAL A 128 5.14 -0.80 -5.30
CA VAL A 128 6.15 0.26 -5.09
C VAL A 128 5.59 1.60 -5.55
N LEU A 129 5.52 2.55 -4.61
CA LEU A 129 4.99 3.90 -4.82
C LEU A 129 6.07 4.93 -4.53
N GLY A 130 6.15 5.96 -5.37
CA GLY A 130 7.29 6.86 -5.41
C GLY A 130 7.13 8.21 -4.71
N ASN A 131 8.22 8.97 -4.69
CA ASN A 131 8.28 10.32 -4.19
C ASN A 131 7.28 11.24 -4.92
N GLU A 132 6.69 12.20 -4.20
CA GLU A 132 5.63 13.07 -4.74
C GLU A 132 6.06 13.92 -5.95
N ARG A 133 7.36 14.14 -6.13
CA ARG A 133 7.92 14.94 -7.23
C ARG A 133 8.70 14.12 -8.24
N LYS A 134 9.40 13.09 -7.78
CA LYS A 134 10.33 12.31 -8.61
C LYS A 134 9.75 10.98 -9.09
N GLY A 135 8.59 10.58 -8.57
CA GLY A 135 8.06 9.25 -8.85
C GLY A 135 8.90 8.15 -8.19
N VAL A 136 8.73 6.94 -8.70
CA VAL A 136 9.55 5.77 -8.30
C VAL A 136 10.95 5.92 -8.89
N SER A 137 11.98 5.64 -8.10
CA SER A 137 13.36 5.74 -8.56
C SER A 137 13.68 4.73 -9.66
N GLU A 138 14.51 5.11 -10.63
CA GLU A 138 15.01 4.24 -11.70
C GLU A 138 15.58 2.91 -11.18
N ALA A 139 16.25 2.94 -10.03
CA ALA A 139 16.82 1.74 -9.43
C ALA A 139 15.73 0.79 -8.91
N ALA A 140 14.64 1.32 -8.35
CA ALA A 140 13.49 0.51 -7.95
C ALA A 140 12.69 0.03 -9.16
N LEU A 141 12.51 0.86 -10.19
CA LEU A 141 11.83 0.48 -11.44
C LEU A 141 12.49 -0.72 -12.12
N LYS A 142 13.83 -0.78 -12.11
CA LYS A 142 14.60 -1.91 -12.67
C LYS A 142 14.47 -3.22 -11.91
N LEU A 143 14.06 -3.18 -10.63
CA LEU A 143 13.81 -4.37 -9.81
C LEU A 143 12.35 -4.84 -9.89
N SER A 144 11.47 -4.03 -10.50
CA SER A 144 10.07 -4.39 -10.68
C SER A 144 9.92 -5.40 -11.80
N HIS A 145 9.06 -6.39 -11.57
CA HIS A 145 8.67 -7.34 -12.60
C HIS A 145 7.82 -6.67 -13.67
N GLN A 146 7.04 -5.65 -13.28
CA GLN A 146 6.23 -4.86 -14.21
C GLN A 146 5.97 -3.46 -13.64
N GLN A 147 5.97 -2.44 -14.51
CA GLN A 147 5.45 -1.12 -14.18
C GLN A 147 3.98 -1.06 -14.58
N ILE A 148 3.14 -0.47 -13.74
CA ILE A 148 1.69 -0.37 -13.93
C ILE A 148 1.23 1.07 -13.75
N HIS A 149 0.21 1.48 -14.50
CA HIS A 149 -0.34 2.83 -14.41
C HIS A 149 -1.86 2.83 -14.28
N ILE A 150 -2.39 3.94 -13.76
CA ILE A 150 -3.81 4.27 -13.79
C ILE A 150 -4.05 5.15 -15.03
N PRO A 151 -4.95 4.78 -15.96
CA PRO A 151 -5.26 5.62 -17.10
C PRO A 151 -5.78 7.00 -16.68
N MET A 152 -5.21 8.06 -17.26
CA MET A 152 -5.56 9.45 -16.98
C MET A 152 -6.29 10.06 -18.18
N PHE A 153 -7.55 10.48 -18.00
CA PHE A 153 -8.39 11.04 -19.06
C PHE A 153 -8.57 12.56 -18.98
N GLY A 154 -7.94 13.22 -18.00
CA GLY A 154 -7.99 14.67 -17.80
C GLY A 154 -6.68 15.36 -18.15
N MET A 155 -6.59 16.67 -17.88
CA MET A 155 -5.37 17.46 -18.14
C MET A 155 -4.23 17.20 -17.14
N GLY A 156 -4.51 16.58 -15.99
CA GLY A 156 -3.51 16.32 -14.97
C GLY A 156 -2.61 15.14 -15.34
N ASN A 157 -1.31 15.30 -15.16
CA ASN A 157 -0.32 14.28 -15.52
C ASN A 157 -0.27 13.10 -14.55
N SER A 158 -0.70 13.28 -13.30
CA SER A 158 -0.64 12.25 -12.27
C SER A 158 -1.66 12.47 -11.16
N LEU A 159 -1.83 11.45 -10.31
CA LEU A 159 -2.60 11.52 -9.08
C LEU A 159 -1.67 11.78 -7.89
N ASN A 160 -2.24 12.23 -6.77
CA ASN A 160 -1.55 12.15 -5.48
C ASN A 160 -1.13 10.68 -5.22
N VAL A 161 0.11 10.46 -4.75
CA VAL A 161 0.66 9.11 -4.54
C VAL A 161 -0.23 8.22 -3.65
N SER A 162 -0.83 8.77 -2.59
CA SER A 162 -1.72 7.99 -1.72
C SER A 162 -3.06 7.67 -2.39
N THR A 163 -3.55 8.53 -3.29
CA THR A 163 -4.73 8.26 -4.10
C THR A 163 -4.46 7.18 -5.15
N ALA A 164 -3.34 7.29 -5.88
CA ALA A 164 -2.92 6.26 -6.84
C ALA A 164 -2.74 4.92 -6.14
N GLY A 165 -2.02 4.93 -5.02
CA GLY A 165 -1.82 3.76 -4.18
C GLY A 165 -3.13 3.17 -3.66
N ALA A 166 -4.10 3.97 -3.22
CA ALA A 166 -5.40 3.47 -2.77
C ALA A 166 -6.17 2.73 -3.88
N ILE A 167 -6.16 3.25 -5.11
CA ILE A 167 -6.84 2.66 -6.27
C ILE A 167 -6.22 1.30 -6.58
N VAL A 168 -4.91 1.24 -6.78
CA VAL A 168 -4.22 0.00 -7.15
C VAL A 168 -4.24 -1.02 -6.02
N LEU A 169 -4.03 -0.59 -4.77
CA LEU A 169 -4.05 -1.47 -3.60
C LEU A 169 -5.43 -2.12 -3.43
N ALA A 170 -6.51 -1.36 -3.63
CA ALA A 170 -7.85 -1.91 -3.51
C ALA A 170 -8.12 -3.01 -4.54
N GLU A 171 -7.72 -2.80 -5.80
CA GLU A 171 -7.85 -3.81 -6.85
C GLU A 171 -7.00 -5.04 -6.55
N CYS A 172 -5.71 -4.85 -6.27
CA CYS A 172 -4.77 -5.92 -5.94
C CYS A 172 -5.25 -6.75 -4.73
N ALA A 173 -5.63 -6.10 -3.64
CA ALA A 173 -6.16 -6.78 -2.45
C ALA A 173 -7.46 -7.54 -2.74
N ASN A 174 -8.32 -7.02 -3.61
CA ASN A 174 -9.56 -7.70 -4.01
C ASN A 174 -9.28 -8.95 -4.84
N GLN A 175 -8.32 -8.90 -5.77
CA GLN A 175 -7.90 -10.08 -6.54
C GLN A 175 -7.31 -11.14 -5.62
N ILE A 176 -6.36 -10.78 -4.75
CA ILE A 176 -5.70 -11.73 -3.84
C ILE A 176 -6.71 -12.39 -2.89
N ARG A 177 -7.69 -11.66 -2.37
CA ARG A 177 -8.75 -12.24 -1.51
C ARG A 177 -9.61 -13.29 -2.20
N LYS A 178 -9.81 -13.16 -3.51
CA LYS A 178 -10.63 -14.08 -4.30
C LYS A 178 -9.86 -15.32 -4.74
N GLN A 179 -8.53 -15.32 -4.61
CA GLN A 179 -7.73 -16.49 -4.92
C GLN A 179 -8.06 -17.62 -3.94
N PRO A 180 -8.05 -18.88 -4.40
CA PRO A 180 -8.17 -20.03 -3.52
C PRO A 180 -7.08 -19.95 -2.44
N LYS A 181 -7.45 -20.20 -1.18
CA LYS A 181 -6.44 -20.44 -0.15
C LYS A 181 -5.72 -21.74 -0.51
N ALA A 182 -4.41 -21.64 -0.72
CA ALA A 182 -3.54 -22.80 -0.91
C ALA A 182 -3.56 -23.71 0.33
#